data_AF-A0A7C7GU58-F1
#
_entry.id   AF-A0A7C7GU58-F1
#
_cell.length_a   1.000
_cell.length_b   1.000
_cell.length_c   1.000
_cell.angle_alpha   90.00
_cell.angle_beta   90.00
_cell.angle_gamma   90.00
#
_symmetry.space_group_name_H-M   'P 1'
#
loop_
_entity.id
_entity.type
_entity.pdbx_description
1 polymer ?
#
loop_
_entity_poly.entity_id
_entity_poly.type
_entity_poly.pdbx_seq_one_letter_code
_entity_poly.pdbx_strand_id
1 'polypeptide(L)'
;MKIINLVFLVASIFASCAQAPVRQFQPVEIYSRYSPSPSKVPNKVLTAAAKITLEDEQGSIVTGTVFPIYSNEISSKHYDVYFITAAHVVRGVTPTKIEFYSIPNKNWEISNFVTLMLEDIKTVYVHPTIDVALIKAKSEVVIPLLNLTVEDPKFLEEVVAVGCPFGEPLFISQGRVIRPALTRGVWLITAPVAPGNSGGPIISTKTGKVVGITSRIYTINYGLSISYIEHMHEMVPSNSFYNIMIREIANDMPTRPIKLKRTSR
;
A
#
# COMPACT_ATOMS: atom_id res chain seq x y z
N MET A 1 22.44 -0.26 91.09
CA MET A 1 22.21 -1.57 91.75
C MET A 1 21.43 -2.45 90.77
N LYS A 2 21.71 -3.76 90.77
CA LYS A 2 21.45 -4.79 89.77
C LYS A 2 19.98 -5.03 89.34
N ILE A 3 19.81 -5.36 88.04
CA ILE A 3 19.13 -6.52 87.39
C ILE A 3 17.64 -6.76 87.76
N ILE A 4 16.69 -6.92 86.82
CA ILE A 4 16.23 -8.22 86.25
C ILE A 4 15.38 -8.00 84.96
N ASN A 5 15.65 -8.83 83.95
CA ASN A 5 14.87 -9.04 82.72
C ASN A 5 13.51 -9.72 83.00
N LEU A 6 12.45 -9.36 82.26
CA LEU A 6 11.40 -10.32 81.94
C LEU A 6 10.79 -10.06 80.55
N VAL A 7 10.84 -11.11 79.73
CA VAL A 7 10.37 -11.26 78.35
C VAL A 7 8.85 -11.51 78.34
N PHE A 8 8.11 -11.00 77.33
CA PHE A 8 7.15 -11.73 76.46
C PHE A 8 6.00 -10.87 75.87
N LEU A 9 5.87 -10.99 74.55
CA LEU A 9 4.64 -11.03 73.74
C LEU A 9 3.74 -9.77 73.63
N VAL A 10 3.89 -9.04 72.52
CA VAL A 10 2.85 -8.10 72.02
C VAL A 10 2.11 -8.78 70.88
N ALA A 11 0.87 -9.21 71.14
CA ALA A 11 -0.07 -9.72 70.14
C ALA A 11 -1.21 -8.70 69.94
N SER A 12 -1.14 -8.02 68.78
CA SER A 12 -2.24 -7.71 67.85
C SER A 12 -3.67 -7.50 68.39
N ILE A 13 -4.20 -6.27 68.25
CA ILE A 13 -5.60 -6.03 67.85
C ILE A 13 -5.65 -4.79 66.94
N PHE A 14 -5.73 -4.99 65.62
CA PHE A 14 -6.34 -4.03 64.70
C PHE A 14 -7.61 -4.70 64.16
N ALA A 15 -8.76 -4.19 64.57
CA ALA A 15 -10.05 -4.56 64.00
C ALA A 15 -10.60 -3.32 63.29
N SER A 16 -10.62 -3.33 61.95
CA SER A 16 -11.55 -2.49 61.17
C SER A 16 -11.62 -2.95 59.70
N CYS A 17 -12.83 -2.84 59.17
CA CYS A 17 -13.30 -3.11 57.80
C CYS A 17 -13.47 -4.59 57.40
N ALA A 18 -14.68 -5.09 57.68
CA ALA A 18 -15.26 -6.21 56.95
C ALA A 18 -15.35 -5.88 55.46
N GLN A 19 -14.56 -6.56 54.64
CA GLN A 19 -14.67 -6.52 53.18
C GLN A 19 -15.87 -7.38 52.76
N ALA A 20 -16.79 -6.79 52.00
CA ALA A 20 -17.85 -7.55 51.33
C ALA A 20 -17.21 -8.61 50.41
N PRO A 21 -17.82 -9.81 50.27
CA PRO A 21 -17.26 -10.86 49.43
C PRO A 21 -17.17 -10.39 47.99
N VAL A 22 -15.95 -10.38 47.44
CA VAL A 22 -15.70 -10.15 46.03
C VAL A 22 -16.40 -11.27 45.26
N ARG A 23 -17.44 -10.94 44.49
CA ARG A 23 -18.00 -11.88 43.51
C ARG A 23 -16.89 -12.20 42.52
N GLN A 24 -16.43 -13.44 42.50
CA GLN A 24 -15.62 -13.96 41.41
C GLN A 24 -16.46 -13.90 40.13
N PHE A 25 -16.17 -12.93 39.28
CA PHE A 25 -16.61 -12.98 37.89
C PHE A 25 -15.83 -14.11 37.22
N GLN A 26 -16.53 -15.16 36.79
CA GLN A 26 -15.93 -16.09 35.85
C GLN A 26 -15.69 -15.34 34.54
N PRO A 27 -14.48 -15.40 33.96
CA PRO A 27 -14.25 -14.83 32.66
C PRO A 27 -15.17 -15.55 31.68
N VAL A 28 -16.07 -14.80 31.04
CA VAL A 28 -16.75 -15.30 29.86
C VAL A 28 -15.66 -15.42 28.80
N GLU A 29 -15.25 -16.66 28.48
CA GLU A 29 -14.44 -16.93 27.30
C GLU A 29 -15.27 -16.54 26.08
N ILE A 30 -15.16 -15.27 25.67
CA ILE A 30 -15.58 -14.86 24.34
C ILE A 30 -14.56 -15.51 23.42
N TYR A 31 -14.88 -16.70 22.92
CA TYR A 31 -14.28 -17.21 21.70
C TYR A 31 -14.71 -16.25 20.59
N SER A 32 -14.01 -15.12 20.47
CA SER A 32 -14.08 -14.33 19.26
C SER A 32 -13.51 -15.23 18.19
N ARG A 33 -14.37 -15.87 17.40
CA ARG A 33 -13.98 -16.31 16.07
C ARG A 33 -13.75 -15.05 15.23
N TYR A 34 -12.68 -14.33 15.55
CA TYR A 34 -12.03 -13.48 14.58
C TYR A 34 -11.37 -14.43 13.59
N SER A 35 -12.21 -14.97 12.69
CA SER A 35 -11.73 -15.43 11.42
C SER A 35 -11.56 -14.16 10.61
N PRO A 36 -10.33 -13.70 10.29
CA PRO A 36 -10.19 -12.65 9.30
C PRO A 36 -10.97 -13.16 8.09
N SER A 37 -12.05 -12.47 7.71
CA SER A 37 -12.74 -12.81 6.47
C SER A 37 -11.65 -12.82 5.42
N PRO A 38 -11.40 -13.95 4.73
CA PRO A 38 -10.44 -13.95 3.65
C PRO A 38 -10.82 -12.78 2.76
N SER A 39 -9.84 -11.93 2.44
CA SER A 39 -10.08 -10.79 1.57
C SER A 39 -10.87 -11.29 0.36
N LYS A 40 -12.07 -10.76 0.12
CA LYS A 40 -12.86 -11.12 -1.08
C LYS A 40 -12.11 -10.80 -2.37
N VAL A 41 -11.00 -10.08 -2.27
CA VAL A 41 -10.06 -9.77 -3.34
C VAL A 41 -9.24 -11.02 -3.69
N PRO A 42 -9.26 -11.47 -4.96
CA PRO A 42 -8.46 -12.62 -5.41
C PRO A 42 -6.96 -12.40 -5.22
N ASN A 43 -6.19 -13.44 -4.87
CA ASN A 43 -4.74 -13.35 -4.69
C ASN A 43 -4.02 -12.72 -5.90
N LYS A 44 -4.46 -13.03 -7.13
CA LYS A 44 -3.90 -12.43 -8.36
C LYS A 44 -3.98 -10.89 -8.42
N VAL A 45 -4.95 -10.30 -7.73
CA VAL A 45 -5.12 -8.85 -7.64
C VAL A 45 -4.20 -8.29 -6.55
N LEU A 46 -4.08 -9.01 -5.43
CA LEU A 46 -3.21 -8.63 -4.32
C LEU A 46 -1.73 -8.74 -4.68
N THR A 47 -1.33 -9.69 -5.53
CA THR A 47 0.06 -9.89 -6.00
C THR A 47 0.40 -9.10 -7.27
N ALA A 48 -0.51 -8.26 -7.77
CA ALA A 48 -0.26 -7.52 -9.02
C ALA A 48 0.66 -6.31 -8.81
N ALA A 49 0.76 -5.80 -7.58
CA ALA A 49 1.73 -4.74 -7.26
C ALA A 49 3.15 -5.32 -7.15
N ALA A 50 4.13 -4.48 -7.45
CA ALA A 50 5.53 -4.84 -7.50
C ALA A 50 6.39 -3.74 -6.88
N LYS A 51 7.59 -4.12 -6.43
CA LYS A 51 8.60 -3.15 -6.02
C LYS A 51 9.22 -2.53 -7.25
N ILE A 52 9.38 -1.22 -7.26
CA ILE A 52 10.23 -0.53 -8.23
C ILE A 52 11.50 -0.04 -7.54
N THR A 53 12.64 -0.30 -8.18
CA THR A 53 13.95 0.21 -7.79
C THR A 53 14.38 1.25 -8.80
N LEU A 54 14.87 2.38 -8.30
CA LEU A 54 15.33 3.51 -9.09
C LEU A 54 16.69 3.97 -8.57
N GLU A 55 17.44 4.63 -9.43
CA GLU A 55 18.79 5.11 -9.14
C GLU A 55 18.93 6.57 -9.58
N ASP A 56 19.57 7.41 -8.76
CA ASP A 56 19.98 8.76 -9.15
C ASP A 56 21.31 8.74 -9.94
N GLU A 57 21.76 9.89 -10.42
CA GLU A 57 23.03 10.00 -11.16
C GLU A 57 24.27 9.67 -10.30
N GLN A 58 24.14 9.65 -8.98
CA GLN A 58 25.20 9.35 -8.02
C GLN A 58 25.21 7.88 -7.57
N GLY A 59 24.26 7.07 -8.04
CA GLY A 59 24.12 5.66 -7.65
C GLY A 59 23.31 5.43 -6.38
N SER A 60 22.63 6.44 -5.83
CA SER A 60 21.78 6.28 -4.66
C SER A 60 20.48 5.58 -5.05
N ILE A 61 20.11 4.56 -4.27
CA ILE A 61 18.93 3.75 -4.53
C ILE A 61 17.69 4.36 -3.87
N VAL A 62 16.63 4.49 -4.66
CA VAL A 62 15.27 4.81 -4.22
C VAL A 62 14.37 3.61 -4.51
N THR A 63 13.45 3.31 -3.59
CA THR A 63 12.45 2.26 -3.79
C THR A 63 11.03 2.81 -3.63
N GLY A 64 10.11 2.18 -4.34
CA GLY A 64 8.68 2.47 -4.23
C GLY A 64 7.85 1.28 -4.67
N THR A 65 6.56 1.53 -4.87
CA THR A 65 5.62 0.51 -5.37
C THR A 65 5.04 0.94 -6.71
N VAL A 66 4.88 -0.01 -7.62
CA VAL A 66 4.18 0.13 -8.91
C VAL A 66 3.11 -0.94 -9.07
N PHE A 67 2.12 -0.70 -9.92
CA PHE A 67 1.16 -1.74 -10.33
C PHE A 67 0.72 -1.56 -11.79
N PRO A 68 0.48 -2.65 -12.52
CA PRO A 68 0.13 -2.61 -13.93
C PRO A 68 -1.34 -2.28 -14.13
N ILE A 69 -1.65 -1.44 -15.12
CA ILE A 69 -3.03 -1.04 -15.46
C ILE A 69 -3.41 -1.34 -16.91
N TYR A 70 -2.42 -1.54 -17.77
CA TYR A 70 -2.64 -1.80 -19.19
C TYR A 70 -1.47 -2.60 -19.77
N SER A 71 -1.76 -3.48 -20.75
CA SER A 71 -0.74 -4.15 -21.54
C SER A 71 -1.14 -4.22 -23.01
N ASN A 72 -0.15 -4.12 -23.90
CA ASN A 72 -0.31 -4.32 -25.33
C ASN A 72 0.71 -5.35 -25.82
N GLU A 73 0.24 -6.38 -26.50
CA GLU A 73 1.10 -7.37 -27.16
C GLU A 73 1.69 -6.76 -28.44
N ILE A 74 3.02 -6.71 -28.53
CA ILE A 74 3.77 -6.16 -29.67
C ILE A 74 4.08 -7.25 -30.68
N SER A 75 4.47 -8.43 -30.17
CA SER A 75 4.73 -9.65 -30.92
C SER A 75 4.47 -10.85 -30.00
N SER A 76 4.49 -12.07 -30.54
CA SER A 76 4.23 -13.28 -29.77
C SER A 76 5.06 -13.29 -28.49
N LYS A 77 4.37 -13.27 -27.34
CA LYS A 77 4.96 -13.25 -26.00
C LYS A 77 5.83 -12.03 -25.67
N HIS A 78 5.66 -10.89 -26.34
CA HIS A 78 6.33 -9.65 -25.97
C HIS A 78 5.30 -8.55 -25.75
N TYR A 79 5.29 -7.99 -24.55
CA TYR A 79 4.28 -7.04 -24.11
C TYR A 79 4.92 -5.72 -23.70
N ASP A 80 4.30 -4.63 -24.12
CA ASP A 80 4.45 -3.33 -23.48
C ASP A 80 3.45 -3.28 -22.32
N VAL A 81 3.93 -3.14 -21.09
CA VAL A 81 3.09 -3.07 -19.89
C VAL A 81 3.23 -1.69 -19.25
N TYR A 82 2.10 -1.07 -18.94
CA TYR A 82 2.03 0.25 -18.34
C TYR A 82 1.64 0.15 -16.87
N PHE A 83 2.38 0.84 -16.03
CA PHE A 83 2.29 0.83 -14.59
C PHE A 83 2.03 2.23 -14.04
N ILE A 84 1.38 2.29 -12.89
CA ILE A 84 1.22 3.52 -12.11
C ILE A 84 2.12 3.48 -10.89
N THR A 85 2.69 4.63 -10.54
CA THR A 85 3.31 4.91 -9.24
C THR A 85 3.10 6.38 -8.84
N ALA A 86 3.66 6.81 -7.72
CA ALA A 86 3.61 8.20 -7.29
C ALA A 86 4.68 9.03 -8.00
N ALA A 87 4.39 10.30 -8.31
CA ALA A 87 5.31 11.16 -9.05
C ALA A 87 6.62 11.41 -8.28
N HIS A 88 6.54 11.52 -6.96
CA HIS A 88 7.73 11.74 -6.12
C HIS A 88 8.68 10.53 -6.08
N VAL A 89 8.21 9.31 -6.39
CA VAL A 89 9.05 8.10 -6.45
C VAL A 89 10.03 8.17 -7.63
N VAL A 90 9.63 8.81 -8.72
CA VAL A 90 10.38 8.85 -9.99
C VAL A 90 11.04 10.20 -10.27
N ARG A 91 11.04 11.11 -9.28
CA ARG A 91 11.55 12.47 -9.46
C ARG A 91 13.07 12.48 -9.39
N GLY A 92 13.72 12.83 -10.51
CA GLY A 92 15.18 12.96 -10.56
C GLY A 92 15.94 11.63 -10.50
N VAL A 93 15.25 10.51 -10.70
CA VAL A 93 15.80 9.16 -10.64
C VAL A 93 15.31 8.35 -11.84
N THR A 94 16.09 7.35 -12.25
CA THR A 94 15.77 6.47 -13.37
C THR A 94 15.37 5.09 -12.85
N PRO A 95 14.24 4.52 -13.29
CA PRO A 95 13.86 3.18 -12.89
C PRO A 95 14.79 2.12 -13.49
N THR A 96 15.29 1.21 -12.66
CA THR A 96 16.25 0.17 -13.05
C THR A 96 15.64 -1.22 -13.03
N LYS A 97 14.70 -1.47 -12.11
CA LYS A 97 14.12 -2.81 -11.93
C LYS A 97 12.70 -2.77 -11.36
N ILE A 98 11.86 -3.69 -11.80
CA ILE A 98 10.56 -4.00 -11.19
C ILE A 98 10.56 -5.47 -10.74
N GLU A 99 10.25 -5.73 -9.46
CA GLU A 99 10.24 -7.07 -8.85
C GLU A 99 8.85 -7.42 -8.33
N PHE A 100 8.27 -8.51 -8.85
CA PHE A 100 7.01 -9.07 -8.36
C PHE A 100 7.28 -10.16 -7.32
N TYR A 101 6.36 -10.27 -6.35
CA TYR A 101 6.45 -11.24 -5.27
C TYR A 101 5.17 -12.07 -5.19
N SER A 102 5.29 -13.31 -4.72
CA SER A 102 4.14 -14.13 -4.33
C SER A 102 3.63 -13.73 -2.93
N ILE A 103 2.38 -14.04 -2.60
CA ILE A 103 1.94 -14.08 -1.19
C ILE A 103 2.25 -15.48 -0.66
N PRO A 104 2.90 -15.62 0.50
CA PRO A 104 3.14 -16.94 1.08
C PRO A 104 1.84 -17.58 1.54
N ASN A 105 1.79 -18.92 1.58
CA ASN A 105 0.60 -19.68 1.97
C ASN A 105 0.11 -19.32 3.39
N LYS A 106 1.01 -18.84 4.24
CA LYS A 106 0.67 -18.24 5.52
C LYS A 106 0.72 -16.73 5.40
N ASN A 107 -0.43 -16.08 5.59
CA ASN A 107 -0.60 -14.63 5.40
C ASN A 107 0.24 -13.73 6.33
N TRP A 108 1.02 -14.29 7.26
CA TRP A 108 1.90 -13.55 8.18
C TRP A 108 3.39 -13.63 7.81
N GLU A 109 3.77 -14.48 6.86
CA GLU A 109 5.15 -14.59 6.40
C GLU A 109 5.46 -13.49 5.36
N ILE A 110 6.70 -12.99 5.34
CA ILE A 110 7.18 -12.13 4.25
C ILE A 110 7.66 -13.06 3.12
N SER A 111 7.08 -12.94 1.92
CA SER A 111 7.57 -13.72 0.78
C SER A 111 8.77 -13.03 0.15
N ASN A 112 9.96 -13.59 0.35
CA ASN A 112 11.17 -13.13 -0.32
C ASN A 112 11.30 -13.69 -1.76
N PHE A 113 10.30 -14.41 -2.27
CA PHE A 113 10.39 -15.07 -3.56
C PHE A 113 9.96 -14.13 -4.69
N VAL A 114 10.94 -13.67 -5.46
CA VAL A 114 10.73 -12.89 -6.69
C VAL A 114 10.18 -13.81 -7.78
N THR A 115 8.97 -13.54 -8.25
CA THR A 115 8.29 -14.35 -9.28
C THR A 115 8.55 -13.87 -10.70
N LEU A 116 8.83 -12.58 -10.87
CA LEU A 116 9.09 -11.93 -12.14
C LEU A 116 9.95 -10.68 -11.91
N MET A 117 10.91 -10.45 -12.80
CA MET A 117 11.76 -9.26 -12.81
C MET A 117 11.70 -8.61 -14.19
N LEU A 118 11.55 -7.29 -14.24
CA LEU A 118 11.59 -6.49 -15.46
C LEU A 118 12.72 -5.45 -15.35
N GLU A 119 13.44 -5.19 -16.45
CA GLU A 119 14.61 -4.29 -16.49
C GLU A 119 14.53 -3.22 -17.59
N ASP A 120 13.91 -3.51 -18.73
CA ASP A 120 13.65 -2.50 -19.78
C ASP A 120 12.45 -1.64 -19.37
N ILE A 121 12.74 -0.58 -18.59
CA ILE A 121 11.77 0.29 -17.94
C ILE A 121 12.03 1.75 -18.31
N LYS A 122 10.96 2.50 -18.57
CA LYS A 122 11.03 3.95 -18.77
C LYS A 122 9.89 4.68 -18.06
N THR A 123 10.18 5.89 -17.58
CA THR A 123 9.15 6.83 -17.15
C THR A 123 8.53 7.47 -18.39
N VAL A 124 7.24 7.26 -18.60
CA VAL A 124 6.49 7.79 -19.76
C VAL A 124 5.98 9.20 -19.46
N TYR A 125 5.42 9.37 -18.26
CA TYR A 125 4.75 10.61 -17.89
C TYR A 125 4.78 10.83 -16.37
N VAL A 126 4.85 12.09 -15.95
CA VAL A 126 4.84 12.50 -14.55
C VAL A 126 3.88 13.67 -14.38
N HIS A 127 2.98 13.59 -13.40
CA HIS A 127 2.10 14.68 -13.01
C HIS A 127 2.42 15.16 -11.58
N PRO A 128 3.32 16.14 -11.40
CA PRO A 128 3.82 16.54 -10.08
C PRO A 128 2.74 17.00 -9.09
N THR A 129 1.70 17.70 -9.57
CA THR A 129 0.66 18.28 -8.69
C THR A 129 -0.33 17.24 -8.15
N ILE A 130 -0.67 16.23 -8.95
CA ILE A 130 -1.55 15.12 -8.54
C ILE A 130 -0.76 14.04 -7.81
N ASP A 131 0.57 14.02 -7.99
CA ASP A 131 1.49 13.03 -7.44
C ASP A 131 1.32 11.62 -8.04
N VAL A 132 1.19 11.55 -9.37
CA VAL A 132 1.11 10.28 -10.11
C VAL A 132 2.10 10.25 -11.27
N ALA A 133 2.63 9.08 -11.59
CA ALA A 133 3.48 8.83 -12.75
C ALA A 133 3.08 7.55 -13.49
N LEU A 134 3.33 7.55 -14.80
CA LEU A 134 3.13 6.42 -15.70
C LEU A 134 4.50 5.86 -16.08
N ILE A 135 4.68 4.57 -15.82
CA ILE A 135 5.88 3.81 -16.15
C ILE A 135 5.53 2.80 -17.23
N LYS A 136 6.45 2.53 -18.15
CA LYS A 136 6.35 1.46 -19.13
C LYS A 136 7.49 0.48 -18.93
N ALA A 137 7.19 -0.82 -19.00
CA ALA A 137 8.21 -1.85 -19.03
C ALA A 137 7.88 -2.92 -20.09
N LYS A 138 8.91 -3.57 -20.62
CA LYS A 138 8.72 -4.76 -21.47
C LYS A 138 8.56 -6.01 -20.61
N SER A 139 7.72 -6.93 -21.05
CA SER A 139 7.56 -8.24 -20.42
C SER A 139 7.45 -9.34 -21.45
N GLU A 140 7.97 -10.52 -21.11
CA GLU A 140 7.84 -11.74 -21.92
C GLU A 140 6.64 -12.61 -21.51
N VAL A 141 5.92 -12.19 -20.47
CA VAL A 141 4.78 -12.91 -19.89
C VAL A 141 3.59 -11.97 -19.71
N VAL A 142 2.40 -12.55 -19.68
CA VAL A 142 1.19 -11.79 -19.35
C VAL A 142 1.20 -11.46 -17.86
N ILE A 143 1.14 -10.18 -17.54
CA ILE A 143 1.05 -9.69 -16.16
C ILE A 143 -0.42 -9.39 -15.83
N PRO A 144 -0.97 -9.85 -14.70
CA PRO A 144 -2.32 -9.50 -14.25
C PRO A 144 -2.47 -7.98 -14.08
N LEU A 145 -3.47 -7.39 -14.72
CA LEU A 145 -3.75 -5.95 -14.67
C LEU A 145 -4.72 -5.59 -13.56
N LEU A 146 -4.53 -4.42 -12.96
CA LEU A 146 -5.47 -3.82 -12.03
C LEU A 146 -6.38 -2.80 -12.71
N ASN A 147 -7.66 -2.86 -12.39
CA ASN A 147 -8.64 -1.90 -12.89
C ASN A 147 -8.78 -0.73 -11.93
N LEU A 148 -8.62 0.49 -12.45
CA LEU A 148 -8.95 1.71 -11.74
C LEU A 148 -10.48 1.91 -11.69
N THR A 149 -10.98 2.48 -10.60
CA THR A 149 -12.34 3.04 -10.57
C THR A 149 -12.34 4.49 -11.04
N VAL A 150 -13.48 4.96 -11.56
CA VAL A 150 -13.75 6.38 -11.85
C VAL A 150 -14.71 6.99 -10.82
N GLU A 151 -15.20 6.17 -9.88
CA GLU A 151 -16.06 6.62 -8.79
C GLU A 151 -15.24 7.36 -7.72
N ASP A 152 -15.88 8.31 -7.05
CA ASP A 152 -15.29 8.95 -5.87
C ASP A 152 -15.08 7.93 -4.73
N PRO A 153 -14.02 8.10 -3.91
CA PRO A 153 -13.85 7.31 -2.70
C PRO A 153 -15.06 7.45 -1.77
N LYS A 154 -15.50 6.34 -1.17
CA LYS A 154 -16.68 6.33 -0.30
C LYS A 154 -16.27 6.28 1.17
N PHE A 155 -16.94 7.05 2.02
CA PHE A 155 -16.71 7.00 3.46
C PHE A 155 -16.90 5.59 4.00
N LEU A 156 -15.95 5.13 4.81
CA LEU A 156 -15.85 3.80 5.42
C LEU A 156 -15.72 2.63 4.44
N GLU A 157 -15.45 2.90 3.15
CA GLU A 157 -15.13 1.85 2.19
C GLU A 157 -13.94 1.02 2.68
N GLU A 158 -14.15 -0.29 2.75
CA GLU A 158 -13.11 -1.24 3.12
C GLU A 158 -12.11 -1.38 1.99
N VAL A 159 -10.84 -1.18 2.34
CA VAL A 159 -9.74 -1.20 1.39
C VAL A 159 -8.58 -2.02 1.92
N VAL A 160 -7.76 -2.49 1.00
CA VAL A 160 -6.41 -2.98 1.30
C VAL A 160 -5.40 -2.09 0.58
N ALA A 161 -4.33 -1.71 1.27
CA ALA A 161 -3.17 -1.09 0.67
C ALA A 161 -2.13 -2.19 0.40
N VAL A 162 -1.55 -2.17 -0.79
CA VAL A 162 -0.54 -3.14 -1.21
C VAL A 162 0.73 -2.37 -1.58
N GLY A 163 1.88 -2.77 -1.04
CA GLY A 163 3.15 -2.16 -1.42
C GLY A 163 4.38 -2.83 -0.83
N CYS A 164 5.53 -2.19 -1.00
CA CYS A 164 6.84 -2.70 -0.64
C CYS A 164 7.51 -1.76 0.39
N PRO A 165 7.09 -1.83 1.67
CA PRO A 165 7.57 -0.91 2.70
C PRO A 165 9.08 -1.08 2.90
N PHE A 166 9.81 0.03 2.95
CA PHE A 166 11.26 0.07 3.11
C PHE A 166 12.05 -0.71 2.04
N GLY A 167 11.41 -1.03 0.90
CA GLY A 167 12.00 -1.87 -0.15
C GLY A 167 11.96 -3.38 0.15
N GLU A 168 11.32 -3.78 1.25
CA GLU A 168 11.01 -5.17 1.56
C GLU A 168 9.97 -5.73 0.57
N PRO A 169 9.84 -7.06 0.49
CA PRO A 169 8.82 -7.67 -0.34
C PRO A 169 7.40 -7.24 -0.01
N LEU A 170 6.50 -7.61 -0.92
CA LEU A 170 5.09 -7.23 -0.91
C LEU A 170 4.42 -7.42 0.46
N PHE A 171 3.85 -6.33 0.96
CA PHE A 171 3.10 -6.24 2.20
C PHE A 171 1.67 -5.76 1.91
N ILE A 172 0.71 -6.35 2.61
CA ILE A 172 -0.71 -6.03 2.46
C ILE A 172 -1.26 -5.59 3.81
N SER A 173 -1.88 -4.42 3.85
CA SER A 173 -2.54 -3.91 5.04
C SER A 173 -4.00 -3.58 4.77
N GLN A 174 -4.85 -3.72 5.77
CA GLN A 174 -6.28 -3.47 5.65
C GLN A 174 -6.68 -2.20 6.40
N GLY A 175 -7.64 -1.46 5.85
CA GLY A 175 -8.19 -0.29 6.51
C GLY A 175 -9.46 0.21 5.83
N ARG A 176 -9.77 1.49 6.06
CA ARG A 176 -10.95 2.16 5.52
C ARG A 176 -10.60 3.52 4.95
N VAL A 177 -11.37 3.95 3.95
CA VAL A 177 -11.42 5.34 3.50
C VAL A 177 -12.16 6.20 4.53
N ILE A 178 -11.59 7.35 4.89
CA ILE A 178 -12.14 8.22 5.94
C ILE A 178 -12.73 9.50 5.35
N ARG A 179 -11.92 10.41 4.81
CA ARG A 179 -12.42 11.70 4.30
C ARG A 179 -11.39 12.36 3.41
N PRO A 180 -11.73 13.41 2.65
CA PRO A 180 -10.74 14.30 2.07
C PRO A 180 -9.76 14.82 3.13
N ALA A 181 -8.47 14.81 2.80
CA ALA A 181 -7.41 15.40 3.61
C ALA A 181 -7.49 16.93 3.55
N LEU A 182 -6.70 17.61 4.38
CA LEU A 182 -6.52 19.07 4.26
C LEU A 182 -5.77 19.41 2.96
N THR A 183 -4.89 18.52 2.51
CA THR A 183 -4.28 18.58 1.19
C THR A 183 -5.35 18.43 0.10
N ARG A 184 -5.47 19.41 -0.78
CA ARG A 184 -6.43 19.40 -1.89
C ARG A 184 -6.23 18.17 -2.79
N GLY A 185 -7.33 17.47 -3.09
CA GLY A 185 -7.34 16.33 -4.01
C GLY A 185 -6.86 15.01 -3.40
N VAL A 186 -6.55 14.98 -2.11
CA VAL A 186 -6.05 13.80 -1.39
C VAL A 186 -7.09 13.34 -0.38
N TRP A 187 -7.13 12.04 -0.10
CA TRP A 187 -8.03 11.44 0.88
C TRP A 187 -7.26 10.71 1.98
N LEU A 188 -7.88 10.56 3.14
CA LEU A 188 -7.32 9.86 4.28
C LEU A 188 -7.81 8.41 4.31
N ILE A 189 -6.89 7.49 4.60
CA ILE A 189 -7.15 6.08 4.86
C ILE A 189 -6.56 5.66 6.20
N THR A 190 -7.07 4.56 6.77
CA THR A 190 -6.52 3.95 7.99
C THR A 190 -5.67 2.72 7.72
N ALA A 191 -5.54 2.27 6.47
CA ALA A 191 -4.73 1.10 6.15
C ALA A 191 -3.26 1.45 6.40
N PRO A 192 -2.55 0.77 7.33
CA PRO A 192 -1.19 1.14 7.68
C PRO A 192 -0.25 1.14 6.48
N VAL A 193 0.47 2.23 6.26
CA VAL A 193 1.53 2.31 5.24
C VAL A 193 2.81 2.94 5.79
N ALA A 194 3.95 2.53 5.22
CA ALA A 194 5.27 3.04 5.55
C ALA A 194 5.95 3.62 4.29
N PRO A 195 7.08 4.33 4.42
CA PRO A 195 7.95 4.64 3.29
C PRO A 195 8.18 3.41 2.41
N GLY A 196 8.22 3.56 1.09
CA GLY A 196 8.29 2.46 0.12
C GLY A 196 6.93 1.97 -0.39
N ASN A 197 5.85 2.15 0.37
CA ASN A 197 4.50 1.88 -0.15
C ASN A 197 4.05 2.91 -1.20
N SER A 198 4.67 4.09 -1.27
CA SER A 198 4.29 5.17 -2.19
C SER A 198 4.11 4.66 -3.63
N GLY A 199 2.99 5.04 -4.25
CA GLY A 199 2.60 4.60 -5.59
C GLY A 199 1.86 3.26 -5.63
N GLY A 200 1.80 2.54 -4.53
CA GLY A 200 1.09 1.26 -4.41
C GLY A 200 -0.43 1.41 -4.47
N PRO A 201 -1.15 0.39 -4.96
CA PRO A 201 -2.59 0.47 -5.13
C PRO A 201 -3.31 0.35 -3.78
N ILE A 202 -4.37 1.14 -3.63
CA ILE A 202 -5.38 0.97 -2.59
C ILE A 202 -6.60 0.36 -3.26
N ILE A 203 -6.98 -0.84 -2.84
CA ILE A 203 -7.93 -1.71 -3.53
C ILE A 203 -9.17 -1.88 -2.67
N SER A 204 -10.34 -1.61 -3.25
CA SER A 204 -11.64 -1.86 -2.63
C SER A 204 -11.83 -3.36 -2.40
N THR A 205 -12.09 -3.78 -1.16
CA THR A 205 -12.34 -5.21 -0.85
C THR A 205 -13.63 -5.72 -1.47
N LYS A 206 -14.58 -4.81 -1.76
CA LYS A 206 -15.87 -5.13 -2.35
C LYS A 206 -15.77 -5.35 -3.87
N THR A 207 -15.02 -4.49 -4.56
CA THR A 207 -15.00 -4.48 -6.04
C THR A 207 -13.73 -5.08 -6.65
N GLY A 208 -12.64 -5.16 -5.88
CA GLY A 208 -11.31 -5.51 -6.39
C GLY A 208 -10.69 -4.45 -7.30
N LYS A 209 -11.30 -3.26 -7.41
CA LYS A 209 -10.78 -2.12 -8.18
C LYS A 209 -9.92 -1.21 -7.31
N VAL A 210 -8.98 -0.52 -7.95
CA VAL A 210 -8.11 0.48 -7.33
C VAL A 210 -8.88 1.78 -7.13
N VAL A 211 -9.06 2.18 -5.86
CA VAL A 211 -9.71 3.44 -5.46
C VAL A 211 -8.73 4.62 -5.42
N GLY A 212 -7.43 4.34 -5.37
CA GLY A 212 -6.39 5.35 -5.36
C GLY A 212 -5.00 4.73 -5.20
N ILE A 213 -4.00 5.59 -5.11
CA ILE A 213 -2.63 5.20 -4.79
C ILE A 213 -2.21 5.77 -3.44
N THR A 214 -1.39 5.02 -2.72
CA THR A 214 -0.68 5.52 -1.53
C THR A 214 0.25 6.67 -1.92
N SER A 215 0.19 7.79 -1.20
CA SER A 215 1.10 8.93 -1.43
C SER A 215 2.06 9.09 -0.27
N ARG A 216 1.57 9.37 0.94
CA ARG A 216 2.42 9.65 2.12
C ARG A 216 1.71 9.44 3.45
N ILE A 217 2.47 9.50 4.54
CA ILE A 217 1.95 9.49 5.90
C ILE A 217 1.25 10.83 6.17
N TYR A 218 0.10 10.82 6.86
CA TYR A 218 -0.61 12.04 7.21
C TYR A 218 0.18 12.82 8.26
N THR A 219 0.36 14.11 8.00
CA THR A 219 1.08 15.02 8.89
C THR A 219 0.24 16.24 9.19
N ILE A 220 0.32 16.72 10.43
CA ILE A 220 -0.29 17.98 10.85
C ILE A 220 0.84 18.98 11.10
N ASN A 221 0.80 20.10 10.39
CA ASN A 221 1.77 21.17 10.53
C ASN A 221 1.22 22.24 11.50
N TYR A 222 1.95 22.48 12.60
CA TYR A 222 1.64 23.50 13.61
C TYR A 222 2.56 24.73 13.49
N GLY A 223 3.13 24.99 12.32
CA GLY A 223 4.07 26.06 12.04
C GLY A 223 5.50 25.65 12.35
N LEU A 224 5.86 25.60 13.65
CA LEU A 224 7.22 25.26 14.10
C LEU A 224 7.41 23.75 14.35
N SER A 225 6.36 22.95 14.26
CA SER A 225 6.42 21.51 14.47
C SER A 225 5.51 20.74 13.50
N ILE A 226 5.88 19.49 13.23
CA ILE A 226 5.12 18.54 12.42
C ILE A 226 4.80 17.33 13.29
N SER A 227 3.53 16.96 13.37
CA SER A 227 3.09 15.72 14.02
C SER A 227 2.71 14.68 12.99
N TYR A 228 3.28 13.48 13.12
CA TYR A 228 2.90 12.32 12.32
C TYR A 228 1.72 11.62 12.95
N ILE A 229 0.67 11.37 12.16
CA ILE A 229 -0.46 10.57 12.60
C ILE A 229 -0.29 9.18 12.00
N GLU A 230 0.42 8.31 12.71
CA GLU A 230 0.88 7.01 12.18
C GLU A 230 -0.24 6.06 11.73
N HIS A 231 -1.46 6.26 12.23
CA HIS A 231 -2.63 5.46 11.89
C HIS A 231 -3.52 6.12 10.81
N MET A 232 -3.08 7.22 10.20
CA MET A 232 -3.76 7.89 9.09
C MET A 232 -2.77 8.17 7.96
N HIS A 233 -3.17 7.86 6.74
CA HIS A 233 -2.33 8.05 5.57
C HIS A 233 -3.07 8.70 4.43
N GLU A 234 -2.31 9.38 3.57
CA GLU A 234 -2.81 10.11 2.43
C GLU A 234 -2.79 9.26 1.16
N MET A 235 -3.91 9.27 0.44
CA MET A 235 -4.07 8.64 -0.86
C MET A 235 -4.50 9.63 -1.94
N VAL A 236 -4.02 9.41 -3.16
CA VAL A 236 -4.49 10.12 -4.35
C VAL A 236 -5.60 9.27 -5.00
N PRO A 237 -6.84 9.75 -5.09
CA PRO A 237 -7.96 9.00 -5.68
C PRO A 237 -7.76 8.69 -7.16
N SER A 238 -8.13 7.50 -7.59
CA SER A 238 -7.91 7.05 -8.97
C SER A 238 -8.75 7.82 -10.00
N ASN A 239 -9.94 8.29 -9.62
CA ASN A 239 -10.76 9.14 -10.47
C ASN A 239 -10.09 10.48 -10.83
N SER A 240 -9.17 10.98 -10.00
CA SER A 240 -8.45 12.24 -10.24
C SER A 240 -7.42 12.15 -11.38
N PHE A 241 -6.91 10.94 -11.67
CA PHE A 241 -5.89 10.73 -12.71
C PHE A 241 -6.30 9.74 -13.80
N TYR A 242 -7.45 9.06 -13.69
CA TYR A 242 -7.90 8.03 -14.63
C TYR A 242 -7.78 8.47 -16.10
N ASN A 243 -8.45 9.58 -16.45
CA ASN A 243 -8.48 10.06 -17.83
C ASN A 243 -7.12 10.53 -18.34
N ILE A 244 -6.26 11.01 -17.43
CA ILE A 244 -4.89 11.41 -17.76
C ILE A 244 -4.09 10.17 -18.12
N MET A 245 -4.11 9.13 -17.28
CA MET A 245 -3.37 7.89 -17.54
C MET A 245 -3.80 7.21 -18.85
N ILE A 246 -5.11 7.12 -19.11
CA ILE A 246 -5.61 6.54 -20.36
C ILE A 246 -5.13 7.34 -21.58
N ARG A 247 -5.13 8.67 -21.50
CA ARG A 247 -4.65 9.53 -22.58
C ARG A 247 -3.15 9.36 -22.82
N GLU A 248 -2.34 9.34 -21.77
CA GLU A 248 -0.88 9.22 -21.91
C GLU A 248 -0.46 7.84 -22.39
N ILE A 249 -1.18 6.79 -22.01
CA ILE A 249 -1.02 5.45 -22.61
C ILE A 249 -1.31 5.51 -24.12
N ALA A 250 -2.42 6.13 -24.53
CA ALA A 250 -2.76 6.26 -25.94
C ALA A 250 -1.75 7.09 -26.74
N ASN A 251 -1.13 8.10 -26.11
CA ASN A 251 -0.10 8.94 -26.72
C ASN A 251 1.24 8.21 -26.91
N ASP A 252 1.65 7.34 -25.96
CA ASP A 252 2.90 6.56 -26.07
C ASP A 252 2.79 5.36 -27.02
N MET A 253 1.56 4.89 -27.29
CA MET A 253 1.35 3.80 -28.23
C MET A 253 1.87 4.18 -29.62
N PRO A 254 2.61 3.27 -30.29
CA PRO A 254 3.00 3.50 -31.67
C PRO A 254 1.74 3.67 -32.52
N THR A 255 1.59 4.82 -33.18
CA THR A 255 0.59 4.97 -34.25
C THR A 255 0.85 3.87 -35.25
N ARG A 256 -0.03 2.88 -35.37
CA ARG A 256 0.11 1.84 -36.40
C ARG A 256 0.27 2.56 -37.75
N PRO A 257 1.39 2.45 -38.48
CA PRO A 257 1.40 2.89 -39.85
C PRO A 257 0.34 2.05 -40.57
N ILE A 258 -0.70 2.70 -41.08
CA ILE A 258 -1.64 2.07 -41.99
C ILE A 258 -0.79 1.66 -43.21
N LYS A 259 -0.33 0.41 -43.25
CA LYS A 259 0.13 -0.21 -44.49
C LYS A 259 -1.11 -0.32 -45.37
N LEU A 260 -1.42 0.75 -46.11
CA LEU A 260 -2.22 0.65 -47.32
C LEU A 260 -1.51 -0.40 -48.18
N LYS A 261 -2.07 -1.61 -48.24
CA LYS A 261 -1.76 -2.53 -49.34
C LYS A 261 -2.14 -1.77 -50.60
N ARG A 262 -1.16 -1.13 -51.24
CA ARG A 262 -1.26 -0.75 -52.64
C ARG A 262 -1.47 -2.07 -53.39
N THR A 263 -2.72 -2.35 -53.73
CA THR A 263 -3.05 -3.33 -54.75
C THR A 263 -2.45 -2.79 -56.05
N SER A 264 -1.35 -3.40 -56.49
CA SER A 264 -0.85 -3.25 -57.84
C SER A 264 -1.92 -3.73 -58.82
N ARG A 265 -2.37 -2.82 -59.69
CA ARG A 265 -2.87 -3.17 -61.02
C ARG A 265 -1.80 -2.73 -62.01
#